data_AF-A0A1Y4CAP8-F1
#
_entry.id   AF-A0A1Y4CAP8-F1
#
_cell.length_a   1.000
_cell.length_b   1.000
_cell.length_c   1.000
_cell.angle_alpha   90.00
_cell.angle_beta   90.00
_cell.angle_gamma   90.00
#
_symmetry.space_group_name_H-M   'P 1'
#
loop_
_entity.id
_entity.type
_entity.pdbx_description
1 polymer ?
#
loop_
_entity_poly.entity_id
_entity_poly.type
_entity_poly.pdbx_seq_one_letter_code
_entity_poly.pdbx_strand_id
1 'polypeptide(L)'
;MKLFQKKADGSQDGLAINRISKKANAVLNTVFLLWALACVLPLILVVIVSFSSEQSIFENGYSFFPSEWSLDAYEFFFKLGDQLIRSYGITIFVTVVGTLFSLTITSMFAYVLSRKDYAYNRLFTLLMLFTMLFNGGIVATYMVNTQLLGLGNSIWSLILPMSLNAFYVIVLRTFYKSIPIEIIEAARIDGAGEFKTFFRIVLPLSKPGLATIGLFTTIAYWNDWFLGMLYIVDQKKYPVQTLLWSMQNSLEFMKQSSANALEYAEMAANAPTDSGRMALTVLVVLPILLAYPFFQKYFIKGLTVGGVKG
;
A
#
# COMPACT_ATOMS: atom_id res chain seq x y z
N MET A 1 -52.51 -33.30 -4.85
CA MET A 1 -51.09 -33.17 -5.28
C MET A 1 -50.79 -31.99 -6.21
N LYS A 2 -51.79 -31.27 -6.78
CA LYS A 2 -51.57 -30.07 -7.65
C LYS A 2 -51.71 -28.69 -6.96
N LEU A 3 -51.93 -28.64 -5.64
CA LEU A 3 -52.10 -27.38 -4.88
C LEU A 3 -50.82 -26.87 -4.21
N PHE A 4 -49.74 -27.66 -4.18
CA PHE A 4 -48.46 -27.26 -3.58
C PHE A 4 -47.40 -26.79 -4.59
N GLN A 5 -47.60 -27.00 -5.90
CA GLN A 5 -46.68 -26.47 -6.92
C GLN A 5 -46.93 -25.00 -7.27
N LYS A 6 -48.13 -24.46 -7.04
CA LYS A 6 -48.46 -23.07 -7.41
C LYS A 6 -47.88 -22.02 -6.45
N LYS A 7 -47.30 -22.43 -5.30
CA LYS A 7 -46.73 -21.52 -4.30
C LYS A 7 -45.21 -21.36 -4.39
N ALA A 8 -44.52 -22.17 -5.20
CA ALA A 8 -43.07 -22.06 -5.41
C ALA A 8 -42.69 -21.05 -6.52
N ASP A 9 -43.66 -20.64 -7.35
CA ASP A 9 -43.42 -19.72 -8.48
C ASP A 9 -43.65 -18.23 -8.10
N GLY A 10 -44.37 -17.98 -6.99
CA GLY A 10 -44.72 -16.63 -6.54
C GLY A 10 -43.63 -15.89 -5.73
N SER A 11 -42.48 -16.52 -5.47
CA SER A 11 -41.38 -15.90 -4.72
C SER A 11 -40.18 -15.48 -5.59
N GLN A 12 -40.25 -15.67 -6.92
CA GLN A 12 -39.20 -15.19 -7.84
C GLN A 12 -39.48 -13.80 -8.42
N ASP A 13 -40.73 -13.32 -8.37
CA ASP A 13 -41.10 -12.00 -8.91
C ASP A 13 -40.52 -10.81 -8.12
N GLY A 14 -40.16 -11.01 -6.85
CA GLY A 14 -39.49 -9.97 -6.03
C GLY A 14 -38.04 -9.68 -6.43
N LEU A 15 -37.41 -10.54 -7.24
CA LEU A 15 -36.03 -10.39 -7.74
C LEU A 15 -35.97 -9.85 -9.17
N ALA A 16 -37.12 -9.62 -9.82
CA ALA A 16 -37.20 -9.19 -11.21
C ALA A 16 -36.85 -7.71 -11.43
N ILE A 17 -36.93 -6.87 -10.38
CA ILE A 17 -36.88 -5.41 -10.51
C ILE A 17 -35.45 -4.88 -10.77
N ASN A 18 -34.41 -5.69 -10.54
CA ASN A 18 -32.99 -5.31 -10.73
C ASN A 18 -32.21 -6.21 -11.71
N ARG A 19 -32.88 -6.92 -12.64
CA ARG A 19 -32.16 -7.71 -13.65
C ARG A 19 -31.66 -6.82 -14.78
N ILE A 20 -30.34 -6.62 -14.82
CA ILE A 20 -29.64 -6.02 -15.96
C ILE A 20 -30.01 -6.80 -17.23
N SER A 21 -30.52 -6.10 -18.25
CA SER A 21 -30.85 -6.70 -19.55
C SER A 21 -29.66 -7.48 -20.12
N LYS A 22 -29.88 -8.61 -20.81
CA LYS A 22 -28.80 -9.42 -21.40
C LYS A 22 -27.84 -8.59 -22.26
N LYS A 23 -28.38 -7.59 -22.99
CA LYS A 23 -27.59 -6.64 -23.79
C LYS A 23 -26.75 -5.71 -22.91
N ALA A 24 -27.34 -5.15 -21.85
CA ALA A 24 -26.63 -4.29 -20.92
C ALA A 24 -25.54 -5.05 -20.14
N ASN A 25 -25.79 -6.32 -19.79
CA ASN A 25 -24.79 -7.17 -19.14
C ASN A 25 -23.61 -7.48 -20.10
N ALA A 26 -23.89 -7.75 -21.37
CA ALA A 26 -22.84 -7.94 -22.38
C ALA A 26 -21.99 -6.67 -22.53
N VAL A 27 -22.61 -5.50 -22.64
CA VAL A 27 -21.90 -4.20 -22.73
C VAL A 27 -21.04 -3.96 -21.50
N LEU A 28 -21.58 -4.12 -20.29
CA LEU A 28 -20.84 -3.94 -19.05
C LEU A 28 -19.64 -4.90 -18.95
N ASN A 29 -19.83 -6.17 -19.30
CA ASN A 29 -18.75 -7.15 -19.31
C ASN A 29 -17.66 -6.81 -20.34
N THR A 30 -18.04 -6.33 -21.53
CA THR A 30 -17.06 -5.87 -22.53
C THR A 30 -16.28 -4.66 -22.03
N VAL A 31 -16.95 -3.67 -21.41
CA VAL A 31 -16.29 -2.50 -20.82
C VAL A 31 -15.33 -2.91 -19.71
N PHE A 32 -15.76 -3.77 -18.79
CA PHE A 32 -14.91 -4.27 -17.71
C PHE A 32 -13.74 -5.12 -18.23
N LEU A 33 -13.93 -5.89 -19.29
CA LEU A 33 -12.86 -6.65 -19.93
C LEU A 33 -11.81 -5.72 -20.55
N LEU A 34 -12.24 -4.70 -21.30
CA LEU A 34 -11.34 -3.72 -21.89
C LEU A 34 -10.58 -2.93 -20.82
N TRP A 35 -11.26 -2.57 -19.73
CA TRP A 35 -10.62 -1.92 -18.58
C TRP A 35 -9.59 -2.83 -17.92
N ALA A 36 -9.93 -4.09 -17.68
CA ALA A 36 -9.00 -5.08 -17.11
C ALA A 36 -7.77 -5.25 -18.00
N LEU A 37 -7.95 -5.34 -19.32
CA LEU A 37 -6.85 -5.39 -20.28
C LEU A 37 -5.99 -4.13 -20.24
N ALA A 38 -6.58 -2.94 -20.19
CA ALA A 38 -5.84 -1.68 -20.09
C ALA A 38 -4.98 -1.59 -18.81
N CYS A 39 -5.38 -2.26 -17.72
CA CYS A 39 -4.59 -2.34 -16.50
C CYS A 39 -3.50 -3.44 -16.54
N VAL A 40 -3.78 -4.57 -17.18
CA VAL A 40 -2.87 -5.73 -17.19
C VAL A 40 -1.80 -5.62 -18.27
N LEU A 41 -2.12 -5.06 -19.44
CA LEU A 41 -1.18 -4.95 -20.56
C LEU A 41 0.10 -4.16 -20.22
N PRO A 42 0.06 -3.01 -19.52
CA PRO A 42 1.27 -2.31 -19.10
C PRO A 42 2.15 -3.14 -18.16
N LEU A 43 1.55 -3.94 -17.26
CA LEU A 43 2.29 -4.81 -16.35
C LEU A 43 3.01 -5.92 -17.12
N ILE A 44 2.34 -6.51 -18.12
CA ILE A 44 2.95 -7.50 -19.01
C ILE A 44 4.09 -6.86 -19.79
N LEU A 45 3.90 -5.64 -20.30
CA LEU A 45 4.95 -4.93 -21.04
C LEU A 45 6.19 -4.68 -20.17
N VAL A 46 6.02 -4.25 -18.92
CA VAL A 46 7.14 -4.07 -17.97
C VAL A 46 7.92 -5.37 -17.79
N VAL A 47 7.24 -6.50 -17.65
CA VAL A 47 7.88 -7.82 -17.53
C VAL A 47 8.60 -8.22 -18.82
N ILE A 48 8.03 -7.96 -19.99
CA ILE A 48 8.68 -8.31 -21.27
C ILE A 48 9.92 -7.44 -21.49
N VAL A 49 9.81 -6.14 -21.25
CA VAL A 49 10.90 -5.18 -21.42
C VAL A 49 12.04 -5.47 -20.44
N SER A 50 11.76 -5.96 -19.23
CA SER A 50 12.82 -6.36 -18.29
C SER A 50 13.67 -7.54 -18.75
N PHE A 51 13.18 -8.35 -19.70
CA PHE A 51 13.93 -9.43 -20.34
C PHE A 51 14.40 -9.08 -21.75
N SER A 52 14.27 -7.82 -22.19
CA SER A 52 14.67 -7.38 -23.52
C SER A 52 16.09 -6.81 -23.50
N SER A 53 16.84 -6.95 -24.60
CA SER A 53 18.14 -6.30 -24.75
C SER A 53 17.97 -4.79 -24.93
N GLU A 54 18.95 -4.01 -24.47
CA GLU A 54 18.93 -2.55 -24.68
C GLU A 54 18.94 -2.16 -26.15
N GLN A 55 19.67 -2.92 -26.96
CA GLN A 55 19.74 -2.67 -28.39
C GLN A 55 18.37 -2.85 -29.03
N SER A 56 17.61 -3.88 -28.62
CA SER A 56 16.21 -4.06 -29.03
C SER A 56 15.33 -2.89 -28.62
N ILE A 57 15.50 -2.33 -27.41
CA ILE A 57 14.71 -1.20 -26.91
C ILE A 57 15.07 0.10 -27.65
N PHE A 58 16.36 0.30 -27.92
CA PHE A 58 16.83 1.49 -28.64
C PHE A 58 16.37 1.51 -30.10
N GLU A 59 16.41 0.36 -30.78
CA GLU A 59 16.06 0.25 -32.20
C GLU A 59 14.54 0.24 -32.44
N ASN A 60 13.78 -0.52 -31.61
CA ASN A 60 12.36 -0.78 -31.86
C ASN A 60 11.41 -0.12 -30.83
N GLY A 61 11.96 0.53 -29.80
CA GLY A 61 11.19 1.05 -28.68
C GLY A 61 10.61 -0.05 -27.78
N TYR A 62 9.71 0.34 -26.88
CA TYR A 62 9.00 -0.60 -26.00
C TYR A 62 7.99 -1.42 -26.80
N SER A 63 8.24 -2.72 -26.92
CA SER A 63 7.41 -3.66 -27.68
C SER A 63 7.03 -4.87 -26.83
N PHE A 64 5.88 -5.47 -27.13
CA PHE A 64 5.48 -6.77 -26.56
C PHE A 64 6.29 -7.94 -27.16
N PHE A 65 6.95 -7.73 -28.29
CA PHE A 65 7.77 -8.72 -28.96
C PHE A 65 9.15 -8.10 -29.21
N PRO A 66 10.11 -8.25 -28.28
CA PRO A 66 11.46 -7.74 -28.48
C PRO A 66 12.17 -8.55 -29.57
N SER A 67 13.07 -7.88 -30.31
CA SER A 67 13.90 -8.54 -31.32
C SER A 67 14.95 -9.45 -30.70
N GLU A 68 15.40 -9.10 -29.49
CA GLU A 68 16.40 -9.84 -28.74
C GLU A 68 16.06 -9.88 -27.24
N TRP A 69 16.24 -11.07 -26.65
CA TRP A 69 16.05 -11.31 -25.23
C TRP A 69 17.40 -11.27 -24.51
N SER A 70 17.45 -10.65 -23.34
CA SER A 70 18.65 -10.57 -22.48
C SER A 70 18.31 -10.70 -21.00
N LEU A 71 19.23 -11.28 -20.23
CA LEU A 71 19.17 -11.40 -18.76
C LEU A 71 20.16 -10.47 -18.05
N ASP A 72 20.86 -9.59 -18.78
CA ASP A 72 21.94 -8.74 -18.25
C ASP A 72 21.46 -7.88 -17.07
N ALA A 73 20.24 -7.36 -17.16
CA ALA A 73 19.60 -6.58 -16.11
C ALA A 73 19.48 -7.37 -14.79
N TYR A 74 19.10 -8.64 -14.87
CA TYR A 74 18.97 -9.49 -13.69
C TYR A 74 20.34 -9.91 -13.15
N GLU A 75 21.29 -10.25 -14.02
CA GLU A 75 22.67 -10.56 -13.61
C GLU A 75 23.33 -9.40 -12.87
N PHE A 76 23.10 -8.16 -13.30
CA PHE A 76 23.55 -6.96 -12.61
C PHE A 76 23.00 -6.90 -11.16
N PHE A 77 21.71 -7.17 -10.97
CA PHE A 77 21.11 -7.19 -9.62
C PHE A 77 21.57 -8.38 -8.78
N PHE A 78 21.85 -9.53 -9.40
CA PHE A 78 22.45 -10.67 -8.69
C PHE A 78 23.87 -10.36 -8.19
N LYS A 79 24.67 -9.62 -8.95
CA LYS A 79 25.99 -9.12 -8.50
C LYS A 79 25.87 -8.13 -7.33
N LEU A 80 24.78 -7.37 -7.28
CA LEU A 80 24.44 -6.49 -6.16
C LEU A 80 23.81 -7.22 -4.95
N GLY A 81 23.72 -8.55 -5.00
CA GLY A 81 22.87 -9.39 -4.15
C GLY A 81 22.89 -9.05 -2.66
N ASP A 82 24.06 -8.82 -2.07
CA ASP A 82 24.18 -8.51 -0.63
C ASP A 82 23.46 -7.23 -0.22
N GLN A 83 23.52 -6.18 -1.05
CA GLN A 83 22.82 -4.93 -0.78
C GLN A 83 21.32 -5.09 -1.02
N LEU A 84 20.93 -5.77 -2.10
CA LEU A 84 19.54 -5.98 -2.45
C LEU A 84 18.80 -6.79 -1.37
N ILE A 85 19.40 -7.90 -0.91
CA ILE A 85 18.84 -8.76 0.16
C ILE A 85 18.68 -7.95 1.45
N ARG A 86 19.69 -7.16 1.82
CA ARG A 86 19.62 -6.30 3.01
C ARG A 86 18.50 -5.25 2.89
N SER A 87 18.37 -4.61 1.74
CA SER A 87 17.31 -3.63 1.46
C SER A 87 15.91 -4.26 1.51
N TYR A 88 15.75 -5.49 1.02
CA TYR A 88 14.52 -6.27 1.20
C TYR A 88 14.25 -6.57 2.68
N GLY A 89 15.26 -7.00 3.42
CA GLY A 89 15.15 -7.26 4.86
C GLY A 89 14.67 -6.02 5.63
N ILE A 90 15.24 -4.85 5.32
CA ILE A 90 14.82 -3.58 5.92
C ILE A 90 13.39 -3.22 5.50
N THR A 91 13.04 -3.36 4.22
CA THR A 91 11.70 -3.04 3.72
C THR A 91 10.64 -3.90 4.39
N ILE A 92 10.88 -5.21 4.48
CA ILE A 92 9.98 -6.16 5.16
C ILE A 92 9.87 -5.79 6.64
N PHE A 93 11.00 -5.53 7.31
CA PHE A 93 11.00 -5.13 8.72
C PHE A 93 10.19 -3.84 8.95
N VAL A 94 10.47 -2.78 8.19
CA VAL A 94 9.77 -1.49 8.28
C VAL A 94 8.30 -1.66 7.96
N THR A 95 7.95 -2.46 6.95
CA THR A 95 6.56 -2.70 6.56
C THR A 95 5.80 -3.45 7.64
N VAL A 96 6.33 -4.55 8.17
CA VAL A 96 5.64 -5.36 9.18
C VAL A 96 5.58 -4.62 10.52
N VAL A 97 6.73 -4.15 11.02
CA VAL A 97 6.80 -3.46 12.32
C VAL A 97 6.06 -2.14 12.25
N GLY A 98 6.25 -1.36 11.19
CA GLY A 98 5.55 -0.10 10.97
C GLY A 98 4.04 -0.28 10.86
N THR A 99 3.57 -1.29 10.12
CA THR A 99 2.13 -1.57 10.04
C THR A 99 1.55 -1.94 11.40
N LEU A 100 2.18 -2.86 12.13
CA LEU A 100 1.68 -3.28 13.45
C LEU A 100 1.69 -2.13 14.46
N PHE A 101 2.77 -1.36 14.47
CA PHE A 101 2.91 -0.19 15.34
C PHE A 101 1.86 0.88 15.01
N SER A 102 1.73 1.22 13.72
CA SER A 102 0.76 2.21 13.25
C SER A 102 -0.68 1.79 13.51
N LEU A 103 -1.03 0.52 13.25
CA LEU A 103 -2.36 -0.02 13.55
C LEU A 103 -2.66 0.03 15.04
N THR A 104 -1.70 -0.30 15.89
CA THR A 104 -1.88 -0.29 17.34
C THR A 104 -2.17 1.13 17.83
N ILE A 105 -1.34 2.11 17.44
CA ILE A 105 -1.54 3.51 17.81
C ILE A 105 -2.87 4.05 17.27
N THR A 106 -3.12 3.85 15.98
CA THR A 106 -4.31 4.36 15.28
C THR A 106 -5.59 3.77 15.89
N SER A 107 -5.62 2.46 16.15
CA SER A 107 -6.77 1.78 16.73
C SER A 107 -7.06 2.23 18.17
N MET A 108 -6.03 2.35 19.01
CA MET A 108 -6.19 2.83 20.39
C MET A 108 -6.67 4.28 20.42
N PHE A 109 -6.08 5.15 19.60
CA PHE A 109 -6.45 6.56 19.52
C PHE A 109 -7.89 6.74 18.99
N ALA A 110 -8.26 6.00 17.95
CA ALA A 110 -9.62 6.00 17.41
C ALA A 110 -10.66 5.51 18.43
N TYR A 111 -10.32 4.53 19.28
CA TYR A 111 -11.22 4.03 20.32
C TYR A 111 -11.52 5.11 21.36
N VAL A 112 -10.50 5.80 21.88
CA VAL A 112 -10.70 6.90 22.84
C VAL A 112 -11.53 8.02 22.22
N LEU A 113 -11.29 8.38 20.96
CA LEU A 113 -12.08 9.41 20.27
C LEU A 113 -13.50 8.97 19.90
N SER A 114 -13.78 7.67 19.83
CA SER A 114 -15.14 7.17 19.59
C SER A 114 -16.08 7.41 20.78
N ARG A 115 -15.52 7.43 21.99
CA ARG A 115 -16.25 7.55 23.25
C ARG A 115 -16.74 8.96 23.55
N LYS A 116 -18.05 9.11 23.75
CA LYS A 116 -18.69 10.41 24.04
C LYS A 116 -18.41 10.90 25.46
N ASP A 117 -18.14 10.00 26.39
CA ASP A 117 -17.85 10.27 27.80
C ASP A 117 -16.41 10.73 28.05
N TYR A 118 -15.54 10.72 27.04
CA TYR A 118 -14.19 11.23 27.15
C TYR A 118 -14.17 12.77 27.08
N ALA A 119 -13.81 13.41 28.20
CA ALA A 119 -13.85 14.88 28.35
C ALA A 119 -13.07 15.64 27.25
N TYR A 120 -11.90 15.13 26.83
CA TYR A 120 -11.05 15.81 25.84
C TYR A 120 -11.31 15.38 24.38
N ASN A 121 -12.42 14.69 24.10
CA ASN A 121 -12.73 14.19 22.76
C ASN A 121 -12.73 15.32 21.72
N ARG A 122 -13.37 16.45 22.03
CA ARG A 122 -13.43 17.62 21.13
C ARG A 122 -12.05 18.19 20.84
N LEU A 123 -11.20 18.34 21.86
CA LEU A 123 -9.85 18.89 21.73
C LEU A 123 -8.99 18.01 20.83
N PHE A 124 -8.89 16.71 21.13
CA PHE A 124 -8.07 15.80 20.33
C PHE A 124 -8.63 15.55 18.93
N THR A 125 -9.95 15.60 18.75
CA THR A 125 -10.54 15.60 17.40
C THR A 125 -10.09 16.83 16.61
N LEU A 126 -10.11 18.02 17.22
CA LEU A 126 -9.68 19.25 16.56
C LEU A 126 -8.18 19.22 16.24
N LEU A 127 -7.33 18.80 17.18
CA LEU A 127 -5.88 18.68 16.97
C LEU A 127 -5.55 17.69 15.83
N MET A 128 -6.22 16.54 15.80
CA MET A 128 -6.05 15.55 14.73
C MET A 128 -6.49 16.09 13.36
N LEU A 129 -7.60 16.83 13.29
CA LEU A 129 -8.04 17.46 12.04
C LEU A 129 -7.09 18.59 11.63
N PHE A 130 -6.55 19.33 12.59
CA PHE A 130 -5.57 20.36 12.33
C PHE A 130 -4.30 19.79 11.68
N THR A 131 -3.74 18.70 12.20
CA THR A 131 -2.54 18.07 11.60
C THR A 131 -2.80 17.41 10.25
N MET A 132 -4.06 17.10 9.92
CA MET A 132 -4.45 16.63 8.59
C MET A 132 -4.48 17.78 7.57
N LEU A 133 -4.87 18.98 7.99
CA LEU A 133 -5.00 20.15 7.12
C LEU A 133 -3.73 21.00 7.05
N PHE A 134 -2.95 21.02 8.14
CA PHE A 134 -1.75 21.83 8.30
C PHE A 134 -0.56 20.92 8.60
N ASN A 135 0.55 21.15 7.89
CA ASN A 135 1.81 20.44 8.08
C ASN A 135 2.96 21.45 8.16
N GLY A 136 3.98 21.17 8.99
CA GLY A 136 5.15 22.04 9.16
C GLY A 136 6.07 22.14 7.93
N GLY A 137 5.85 21.30 6.91
CA GLY A 137 6.65 21.25 5.71
C GLY A 137 7.90 20.38 5.86
N ILE A 138 8.52 20.03 4.73
CA ILE A 138 9.62 19.06 4.67
C ILE A 138 10.82 19.49 5.54
N VAL A 139 11.21 20.77 5.49
CA VAL A 139 12.35 21.28 6.27
C VAL A 139 12.10 21.19 7.78
N ALA A 140 10.93 21.61 8.24
CA ALA A 140 10.59 21.55 9.66
C ALA A 140 10.52 20.09 10.15
N THR A 141 9.84 19.22 9.40
CA THR A 141 9.78 17.78 9.73
C THR A 141 11.17 17.14 9.72
N TYR A 142 12.06 17.57 8.81
CA TYR A 142 13.45 17.13 8.81
C TYR A 142 14.21 17.55 10.06
N MET A 143 14.16 18.83 10.43
CA MET A 143 14.83 19.33 11.64
C MET A 143 14.30 18.64 12.91
N VAL A 144 12.99 18.43 13.02
CA VAL A 144 12.40 17.75 14.18
C VAL A 144 12.89 16.30 14.27
N ASN A 145 12.81 15.54 13.17
CA ASN A 145 13.20 14.12 13.20
C ASN A 145 14.71 13.93 13.38
N THR A 146 15.54 14.76 12.74
CA THR A 146 17.00 14.57 12.76
C THR A 146 17.68 15.27 13.93
N GLN A 147 17.31 16.51 14.25
CA GLN A 147 18.01 17.32 15.25
C GLN A 147 17.37 17.22 16.64
N LEU A 148 16.04 17.23 16.75
CA LEU A 148 15.36 17.15 18.06
C LEU A 148 15.22 15.71 18.56
N LEU A 149 14.78 14.81 17.68
CA LEU A 149 14.53 13.40 18.04
C LEU A 149 15.74 12.49 17.80
N GLY A 150 16.77 12.96 17.11
CA GLY A 150 17.97 12.17 16.83
C GLY A 150 17.74 10.92 15.96
N LEU A 151 16.66 10.90 15.16
CA LEU A 151 16.30 9.76 14.31
C LEU A 151 17.12 9.69 13.00
N GLY A 152 18.01 10.65 12.76
CA GLY A 152 18.86 10.68 11.57
C GLY A 152 19.63 9.37 11.39
N ASN A 153 19.62 8.84 10.17
CA ASN A 153 20.28 7.58 9.81
C ASN A 153 19.84 6.34 10.63
N SER A 154 18.64 6.36 11.20
CA SER A 154 18.04 5.27 11.98
C SER A 154 16.82 4.68 11.27
N ILE A 155 16.60 3.36 11.36
CA ILE A 155 15.43 2.69 10.78
C ILE A 155 14.12 3.25 11.38
N TRP A 156 14.16 3.73 12.62
CA TRP A 156 13.01 4.35 13.27
C TRP A 156 12.52 5.64 12.58
N SER A 157 13.39 6.33 11.85
CA SER A 157 12.99 7.49 11.01
C SER A 157 12.05 7.10 9.87
N LEU A 158 12.03 5.82 9.49
CA LEU A 158 11.14 5.29 8.46
C LEU A 158 9.77 4.88 9.04
N ILE A 159 9.71 4.59 10.34
CA ILE A 159 8.50 4.06 10.99
C ILE A 159 7.71 5.18 11.68
N LEU A 160 8.36 5.96 12.53
CA LEU A 160 7.70 6.89 13.46
C LEU A 160 6.93 8.01 12.74
N PRO A 161 7.48 8.68 11.70
CA PRO A 161 6.76 9.78 11.04
C PRO A 161 5.46 9.35 10.36
N MET A 162 5.37 8.10 9.88
CA MET A 162 4.17 7.55 9.23
C MET A 162 3.24 6.80 10.20
N SER A 163 3.60 6.72 11.48
CA SER A 163 2.91 5.84 12.43
C SER A 163 1.45 6.21 12.69
N LEU A 164 1.07 7.48 12.53
CA LEU A 164 -0.31 7.93 12.74
C LEU A 164 -0.79 8.74 11.53
N ASN A 165 -1.93 8.30 10.98
CA ASN A 165 -2.62 9.02 9.92
C ASN A 165 -4.05 9.38 10.39
N ALA A 166 -4.36 10.68 10.40
CA ALA A 166 -5.64 11.21 10.86
C ALA A 166 -6.85 10.61 10.12
N PHE A 167 -6.73 10.37 8.81
CA PHE A 167 -7.79 9.76 8.02
C PHE A 167 -8.06 8.32 8.49
N TYR A 168 -7.03 7.52 8.78
CA TYR A 168 -7.19 6.16 9.29
C TYR A 168 -7.87 6.14 10.66
N VAL A 169 -7.56 7.12 11.53
CA VAL A 169 -8.24 7.28 12.83
C VAL A 169 -9.73 7.57 12.63
N ILE A 170 -10.10 8.45 11.70
CA ILE A 170 -11.51 8.79 11.41
C ILE A 170 -12.28 7.57 10.91
N VAL A 171 -11.68 6.78 10.03
CA VAL A 171 -12.28 5.54 9.51
C VAL A 171 -12.54 4.56 10.66
N LEU A 172 -11.54 4.23 11.49
CA LEU A 172 -11.72 3.32 12.63
C LEU A 172 -12.70 3.86 13.67
N ARG A 173 -12.70 5.18 13.92
CA ARG A 173 -13.66 5.82 14.81
C ARG A 173 -15.10 5.60 14.35
N THR A 174 -15.36 5.62 13.05
CA THR A 174 -16.68 5.34 12.46
C THR A 174 -17.10 3.89 12.72
N PHE A 175 -16.18 2.93 12.59
CA PHE A 175 -16.42 1.52 12.94
C PHE A 175 -16.73 1.35 14.43
N TYR A 176 -15.94 1.96 15.32
CA TYR A 176 -16.17 1.85 16.77
C TYR A 176 -17.50 2.47 17.20
N LYS A 177 -17.92 3.58 16.57
CA LYS A 177 -19.24 4.19 16.83
C LYS A 177 -20.43 3.34 16.37
N SER A 178 -20.20 2.38 15.47
CA SER A 178 -21.26 1.47 15.02
C SER A 178 -21.50 0.31 15.98
N ILE A 179 -20.62 0.12 16.97
CA ILE A 179 -20.77 -0.90 18.00
C ILE A 179 -21.83 -0.41 19.01
N PRO A 180 -22.87 -1.22 19.28
CA PRO A 180 -23.90 -0.87 20.26
C PRO A 180 -23.28 -0.61 21.65
N ILE A 181 -23.71 0.48 22.30
CA ILE A 181 -23.19 0.88 23.61
C ILE A 181 -23.54 -0.13 24.70
N GLU A 182 -24.65 -0.85 24.53
CA GLU A 182 -25.17 -1.86 25.42
C GLU A 182 -24.17 -3.01 25.62
N ILE A 183 -23.39 -3.35 24.59
CA ILE A 183 -22.34 -4.39 24.68
C ILE A 183 -21.20 -3.90 25.59
N ILE A 184 -20.85 -2.62 25.50
CA ILE A 184 -19.79 -2.00 26.31
C ILE A 184 -20.25 -1.87 27.76
N GLU A 185 -21.51 -1.50 27.99
CA GLU A 185 -22.11 -1.41 29.33
C GLU A 185 -22.24 -2.79 29.98
N ALA A 186 -22.68 -3.81 29.25
CA ALA A 186 -22.73 -5.19 29.74
C ALA A 186 -21.33 -5.68 30.17
N ALA A 187 -20.31 -5.44 29.36
CA ALA A 187 -18.93 -5.78 29.70
C ALA A 187 -18.44 -5.06 30.98
N ARG A 188 -18.89 -3.82 31.20
CA ARG A 188 -18.56 -3.03 32.39
C ARG A 188 -19.25 -3.60 33.64
N ILE A 189 -20.50 -4.03 33.52
CA ILE A 189 -21.25 -4.72 34.59
C ILE A 189 -20.54 -6.04 34.96
N ASP A 190 -20.01 -6.76 33.97
CA ASP A 190 -19.18 -7.96 34.17
C ASP A 190 -17.76 -7.67 34.72
N GLY A 191 -17.48 -6.43 35.12
CA GLY A 191 -16.20 -6.02 35.70
C GLY A 191 -15.05 -5.94 34.69
N ALA A 192 -15.32 -5.86 33.38
CA ALA A 192 -14.27 -5.66 32.39
C ALA A 192 -13.72 -4.23 32.44
N GLY A 193 -12.43 -4.09 32.71
CA GLY A 193 -11.71 -2.82 32.56
C GLY A 193 -11.51 -2.42 31.09
N GLU A 194 -11.13 -1.17 30.85
CA GLU A 194 -11.09 -0.58 29.50
C GLU A 194 -10.21 -1.31 28.50
N PHE A 195 -9.01 -1.73 28.90
CA PHE A 195 -8.13 -2.52 28.04
C PHE A 195 -8.75 -3.87 27.69
N LYS A 196 -9.42 -4.53 28.65
CA LYS A 196 -10.09 -5.82 28.42
C LYS A 196 -11.26 -5.63 27.45
N THR A 197 -12.06 -4.59 27.63
CA THR A 197 -13.15 -4.21 26.72
C THR A 197 -12.64 -3.93 25.32
N PHE A 198 -11.56 -3.15 25.19
CA PHE A 198 -10.96 -2.84 23.89
C PHE A 198 -10.45 -4.10 23.17
N PHE A 199 -9.56 -4.87 23.79
CA PHE A 199 -8.91 -6.00 23.12
C PHE A 199 -9.82 -7.21 22.92
N ARG A 200 -10.79 -7.46 23.81
CA ARG A 200 -11.67 -8.65 23.70
C ARG A 200 -12.99 -8.40 22.98
N ILE A 201 -13.47 -7.16 22.91
CA ILE A 201 -14.79 -6.85 22.36
C ILE A 201 -14.67 -5.91 21.16
N VAL A 202 -14.13 -4.72 21.37
CA VAL A 202 -14.14 -3.66 20.35
C VAL A 202 -13.23 -4.00 19.16
N LEU A 203 -12.01 -4.46 19.43
CA LEU A 203 -11.02 -4.79 18.41
C LEU A 203 -11.48 -5.96 17.52
N PRO A 204 -12.00 -7.10 18.05
CA PRO A 204 -12.51 -8.19 17.22
C PRO A 204 -13.73 -7.83 16.37
N LEU A 205 -14.63 -6.99 16.88
CA LEU A 205 -15.79 -6.50 16.12
C LEU A 205 -15.39 -5.56 14.97
N SER A 206 -14.23 -4.93 15.08
CA SER A 206 -13.72 -3.95 14.10
C SER A 206 -12.70 -4.55 13.12
N LYS A 207 -12.60 -5.89 13.05
CA LYS A 207 -11.72 -6.59 12.11
C LYS A 207 -11.82 -6.12 10.65
N PRO A 208 -13.02 -5.86 10.08
CA PRO A 208 -13.12 -5.35 8.72
C PRO A 208 -12.42 -3.98 8.55
N GLY A 209 -12.62 -3.06 9.49
CA GLY A 209 -11.95 -1.76 9.48
C GLY A 209 -10.44 -1.88 9.66
N LEU A 210 -9.98 -2.70 10.60
CA LEU A 210 -8.55 -2.96 10.84
C LEU A 210 -7.86 -3.58 9.63
N ALA A 211 -8.52 -4.50 8.92
CA ALA A 211 -7.97 -5.12 7.71
C ALA A 211 -7.78 -4.08 6.59
N THR A 212 -8.75 -3.20 6.39
CA THR A 212 -8.66 -2.13 5.38
C THR A 212 -7.53 -1.15 5.71
N ILE A 213 -7.46 -0.66 6.95
CA ILE A 213 -6.39 0.24 7.36
C ILE A 213 -5.04 -0.47 7.33
N GLY A 214 -4.97 -1.72 7.77
CA GLY A 214 -3.74 -2.51 7.76
C GLY A 214 -3.17 -2.66 6.35
N LEU A 215 -4.02 -2.96 5.37
CA LEU A 215 -3.64 -3.03 3.97
C LEU A 215 -3.09 -1.68 3.47
N PHE A 216 -3.80 -0.58 3.69
CA PHE A 216 -3.35 0.73 3.24
C PHE A 216 -2.03 1.15 3.90
N THR A 217 -1.86 0.87 5.20
CA THR A 217 -0.62 1.12 5.92
C THR A 217 0.53 0.24 5.41
N THR A 218 0.28 -1.04 5.14
CA THR A 218 1.27 -1.96 4.55
C THR A 218 1.74 -1.47 3.18
N ILE A 219 0.80 -1.10 2.30
CA ILE A 219 1.13 -0.56 0.99
C ILE A 219 1.90 0.76 1.13
N ALA A 220 1.53 1.63 2.07
CA ALA A 220 2.22 2.89 2.30
C ALA A 220 3.68 2.68 2.74
N TYR A 221 3.94 1.83 3.73
CA TYR A 221 5.32 1.53 4.14
C TYR A 221 6.13 0.81 3.06
N TRP A 222 5.51 -0.11 2.32
CA TRP A 222 6.20 -0.83 1.24
C TRP A 222 6.62 0.09 0.09
N ASN A 223 5.82 1.10 -0.21
CA ASN A 223 6.06 2.03 -1.33
C ASN A 223 6.81 3.30 -0.91
N ASP A 224 7.17 3.45 0.36
CA ASP A 224 7.91 4.63 0.80
C ASP A 224 9.36 4.58 0.31
N TRP A 225 9.68 5.46 -0.63
CA TRP A 225 11.05 5.76 -1.04
C TRP A 225 11.57 7.04 -0.37
N PHE A 226 10.65 7.94 0.03
CA PHE A 226 10.97 9.32 0.34
C PHE A 226 11.60 9.48 1.72
N LEU A 227 11.10 8.81 2.76
CA LEU A 227 11.72 8.94 4.10
C LEU A 227 13.12 8.32 4.13
N GLY A 228 13.34 7.25 3.37
CA GLY A 228 14.67 6.68 3.20
C GLY A 228 15.64 7.68 2.57
N MET A 229 15.23 8.34 1.50
CA MET A 229 16.04 9.39 0.85
C MET A 229 16.29 10.56 1.80
N LEU A 230 15.26 10.96 2.56
CA LEU A 230 15.29 12.15 3.38
C LEU A 230 16.09 11.96 4.67
N TYR A 231 16.04 10.79 5.30
CA TYR A 231 16.60 10.57 6.64
C TYR A 231 17.77 9.60 6.71
N ILE A 232 17.98 8.75 5.70
CA ILE A 232 19.03 7.74 5.73
C ILE A 232 20.23 8.21 4.91
N VAL A 233 21.40 8.20 5.56
CA VAL A 233 22.68 8.57 4.92
C VAL A 233 23.45 7.33 4.50
N ASP A 234 23.43 6.28 5.34
CA ASP A 234 24.10 5.01 5.06
C ASP A 234 23.28 4.19 4.05
N GLN A 235 23.81 4.03 2.83
CA GLN A 235 23.19 3.23 1.77
C GLN A 235 22.90 1.78 2.19
N LYS A 236 23.62 1.25 3.19
CA LYS A 236 23.34 -0.08 3.74
C LYS A 236 21.97 -0.15 4.40
N LYS A 237 21.42 0.98 4.84
CA LYS A 237 20.13 1.08 5.52
C LYS A 237 18.98 1.46 4.57
N TYR A 238 19.21 1.53 3.26
CA TYR A 238 18.17 1.89 2.31
C TYR A 238 17.10 0.80 2.20
N PRO A 239 15.82 1.15 2.35
CA PRO A 239 14.72 0.33 1.85
C PRO A 239 14.85 0.12 0.35
N VAL A 240 14.18 -0.92 -0.15
CA VAL A 240 14.26 -1.30 -1.56
C VAL A 240 13.83 -0.15 -2.46
N GLN A 241 12.71 0.52 -2.15
CA GLN A 241 12.20 1.65 -2.94
C GLN A 241 13.17 2.82 -3.01
N THR A 242 13.78 3.19 -1.87
CA THR A 242 14.82 4.23 -1.81
C THR A 242 16.06 3.82 -2.60
N LEU A 243 16.46 2.55 -2.53
CA LEU A 243 17.57 2.04 -3.32
C LEU A 243 17.29 2.17 -4.81
N LEU A 244 16.09 1.80 -5.27
CA LEU A 244 15.71 1.95 -6.68
C LEU A 244 15.77 3.41 -7.11
N TRP A 245 15.18 4.29 -6.30
CA TRP A 245 15.12 5.71 -6.58
C TRP A 245 16.54 6.30 -6.65
N SER A 246 17.41 5.96 -5.70
CA SER A 246 18.80 6.40 -5.70
C SER A 246 19.54 5.94 -6.94
N MET A 247 19.35 4.68 -7.35
CA MET A 247 19.93 4.16 -8.60
C MET A 247 19.42 4.94 -9.80
N GLN A 248 18.10 5.07 -9.96
CA GLN A 248 17.49 5.82 -11.07
C GLN A 248 18.03 7.25 -11.20
N ASN A 249 18.23 7.95 -10.08
CA ASN A 249 18.75 9.32 -10.08
C ASN A 249 20.26 9.39 -10.33
N SER A 250 21.05 8.47 -9.76
CA SER A 250 22.48 8.38 -10.08
C SER A 250 22.70 8.14 -11.57
N LEU A 251 21.80 7.39 -12.22
CA LEU A 251 21.84 7.13 -13.65
C LEU A 251 21.55 8.34 -14.50
N GLU A 252 20.51 9.09 -14.15
CA GLU A 252 20.14 10.31 -14.86
C GLU A 252 21.23 11.37 -14.73
N PHE A 253 21.84 11.49 -13.55
CA PHE A 253 22.98 12.38 -13.32
C PHE A 253 24.20 12.02 -14.20
N MET A 254 24.54 10.72 -14.30
CA MET A 254 25.61 10.25 -15.20
C MET A 254 25.29 10.50 -16.68
N LYS A 255 24.02 10.36 -17.10
CA LYS A 255 23.52 10.73 -18.43
C LYS A 255 23.43 12.25 -18.68
N GLN A 256 23.74 13.10 -17.71
CA GLN A 256 23.70 14.56 -17.88
C GLN A 256 25.06 15.23 -17.72
N SER A 257 26.02 14.59 -17.05
CA SER A 257 27.42 15.05 -16.90
C SER A 257 28.29 14.93 -18.17
N SER A 258 27.68 15.04 -19.36
CA SER A 258 28.25 14.79 -20.69
C SER A 258 29.17 15.89 -21.22
N ALA A 259 30.21 16.25 -20.50
CA ALA A 259 31.20 17.20 -21.02
C ALA A 259 32.15 16.60 -22.07
N ASN A 260 32.26 15.26 -22.19
CA ASN A 260 33.18 14.58 -23.11
C ASN A 260 32.52 13.42 -23.90
N ALA A 261 32.55 13.51 -25.23
CA ALA A 261 31.90 12.55 -26.14
C ALA A 261 32.57 11.16 -26.22
N LEU A 262 33.87 11.03 -25.89
CA LEU A 262 34.57 9.73 -25.87
C LEU A 262 34.34 8.94 -24.57
N GLU A 263 34.23 9.63 -23.44
CA GLU A 263 33.89 9.03 -22.13
C GLU A 263 32.44 8.51 -22.15
N TYR A 264 31.58 9.16 -22.93
CA TYR A 264 30.20 8.74 -23.19
C TYR A 264 30.05 7.36 -23.84
N ALA A 265 30.99 6.95 -24.69
CA ALA A 265 30.90 5.67 -25.40
C ALA A 265 31.19 4.48 -24.46
N GLU A 266 32.18 4.61 -23.55
CA GLU A 266 32.45 3.61 -22.50
C GLU A 266 31.42 3.68 -21.35
N MET A 267 30.90 4.87 -21.06
CA MET A 267 29.84 5.06 -20.06
C MET A 267 28.48 4.55 -20.54
N ALA A 268 28.13 4.65 -21.82
CA ALA A 268 26.90 4.10 -22.39
C ALA A 268 26.88 2.56 -22.38
N ALA A 269 28.05 1.92 -22.54
CA ALA A 269 28.20 0.48 -22.41
C ALA A 269 27.96 -0.04 -20.98
N ASN A 270 28.14 0.84 -19.97
CA ASN A 270 27.98 0.53 -18.55
C ASN A 270 26.86 1.34 -17.89
N ALA A 271 26.04 2.08 -18.65
CA ALA A 271 24.95 2.89 -18.12
C ALA A 271 23.75 1.97 -17.92
N PRO A 272 23.21 1.87 -16.68
CA PRO A 272 22.02 1.07 -16.51
C PRO A 272 20.85 1.52 -17.37
N THR A 273 20.24 0.44 -17.80
CA THR A 273 19.55 0.16 -19.03
C THR A 273 18.06 0.41 -18.81
N ASP A 274 17.30 0.82 -19.82
CA ASP A 274 15.84 0.95 -19.67
C ASP A 274 15.22 -0.41 -19.26
N SER A 275 15.81 -1.51 -19.73
CA SER A 275 15.60 -2.89 -19.28
C SER A 275 15.89 -3.07 -17.78
N GLY A 276 16.99 -2.50 -17.27
CA GLY A 276 17.36 -2.53 -15.85
C GLY A 276 16.34 -1.85 -14.94
N ARG A 277 15.76 -0.71 -15.37
CA ARG A 277 14.68 -0.03 -14.65
C ARG A 277 13.44 -0.93 -14.55
N MET A 278 13.07 -1.57 -15.65
CA MET A 278 11.91 -2.47 -15.69
C MET A 278 12.16 -3.73 -14.85
N ALA A 279 13.35 -4.33 -14.93
CA ALA A 279 13.72 -5.50 -14.12
C ALA A 279 13.64 -5.19 -12.62
N LEU A 280 14.09 -3.99 -12.23
CA LEU A 280 14.01 -3.53 -10.85
C LEU A 280 12.56 -3.33 -10.38
N THR A 281 11.71 -2.76 -11.23
CA THR A 281 10.27 -2.67 -10.98
C THR A 281 9.64 -4.05 -10.79
N VAL A 282 9.97 -5.02 -11.65
CA VAL A 282 9.49 -6.40 -11.52
C VAL A 282 9.88 -7.00 -10.17
N LEU A 283 11.15 -6.84 -9.77
CA LEU A 283 11.64 -7.36 -8.49
C LEU A 283 10.87 -6.78 -7.30
N VAL A 284 10.56 -5.48 -7.32
CA VAL A 284 9.86 -4.81 -6.20
C VAL A 284 8.36 -5.08 -6.17
N VAL A 285 7.73 -5.28 -7.33
CA VAL A 285 6.31 -5.60 -7.44
C VAL A 285 6.03 -7.06 -7.04
N LEU A 286 6.97 -7.97 -7.30
CA LEU A 286 6.81 -9.41 -7.07
C LEU A 286 6.37 -9.77 -5.63
N PRO A 287 6.99 -9.27 -4.55
CA PRO A 287 6.56 -9.59 -3.19
C PRO A 287 5.15 -9.09 -2.86
N ILE A 288 4.74 -7.92 -3.37
CA ILE A 288 3.37 -7.40 -3.16
C ILE A 288 2.36 -8.30 -3.88
N LEU A 289 2.66 -8.73 -5.11
CA LEU A 289 1.80 -9.64 -5.86
C LEU A 289 1.63 -10.98 -5.13
N LEU A 290 2.69 -11.52 -4.53
CA LEU A 290 2.63 -12.73 -3.72
C LEU A 290 1.83 -12.53 -2.43
N ALA A 291 1.86 -11.34 -1.84
CA ALA A 291 1.09 -11.00 -0.64
C ALA A 291 -0.39 -10.69 -0.95
N TYR A 292 -0.74 -10.29 -2.17
CA TYR A 292 -2.08 -9.85 -2.55
C TYR A 292 -3.20 -10.87 -2.24
N PRO A 293 -3.07 -12.18 -2.54
CA PRO A 293 -4.11 -13.17 -2.21
C PRO A 293 -4.46 -13.23 -0.72
N PHE A 294 -3.49 -12.95 0.16
CA PHE A 294 -3.72 -12.92 1.61
C PHE A 294 -4.68 -11.80 2.00
N PHE A 295 -4.52 -10.61 1.41
CA PHE A 295 -5.37 -9.45 1.69
C PHE A 295 -6.73 -9.52 0.99
N GLN A 296 -6.79 -10.10 -0.21
CA GLN A 296 -8.01 -10.23 -1.01
C GLN A 296 -9.17 -10.87 -0.22
N LYS A 297 -8.90 -11.91 0.57
CA LYS A 297 -9.91 -12.60 1.40
C LYS A 297 -10.59 -11.68 2.42
N TYR A 298 -9.86 -10.71 2.97
CA TYR A 298 -10.40 -9.76 3.94
C TYR A 298 -11.14 -8.61 3.26
N PHE A 299 -10.66 -8.18 2.08
CA PHE A 299 -11.27 -7.11 1.29
C PHE A 299 -12.66 -7.49 0.77
N ILE A 300 -12.82 -8.71 0.22
CA ILE A 300 -14.12 -9.21 -0.27
C ILE A 300 -15.16 -9.21 0.85
N LYS A 301 -14.78 -9.61 2.07
CA LYS A 301 -15.68 -9.60 3.23
C LYS A 301 -16.05 -8.19 3.68
N GLY A 302 -15.09 -7.26 3.68
CA GLY A 302 -15.31 -5.87 4.08
C GLY A 302 -16.30 -5.13 3.16
N LEU A 303 -16.13 -5.30 1.84
CA LEU A 303 -17.04 -4.72 0.84
C LEU A 303 -18.46 -5.30 0.91
N THR A 304 -18.59 -6.61 1.15
CA THR A 304 -19.92 -7.24 1.27
C THR A 304 -20.69 -6.78 2.50
N VAL A 305 -20.03 -6.42 3.60
CA VAL A 305 -20.72 -5.94 4.82
C VAL A 305 -21.14 -4.47 4.68
N GLY A 306 -20.36 -3.65 3.96
CA GLY A 306 -20.73 -2.26 3.66
C GLY A 306 -21.84 -2.12 2.62
N GLY A 307 -21.98 -3.09 1.71
CA GLY A 307 -22.98 -3.10 0.63
C GLY A 307 -24.37 -3.60 1.01
N VAL A 308 -24.52 -4.33 2.14
CA VAL A 308 -25.81 -4.87 2.61
C VAL A 308 -26.47 -3.91 3.61
N LYS A 309 -26.44 -2.61 3.29
CA LYS A 309 -27.28 -1.59 3.93
C LYS A 309 -28.53 -1.26 3.09
N GLY A 310 -28.87 -2.12 2.13
CA GLY A 310 -30.13 -2.10 1.38
C GLY A 310 -30.92 -3.37 1.62
#